data_AF-A0A2Z6RV13-F1
#
_entry.id   AF-A0A2Z6RV13-F1
#
_cell.length_a   1.000
_cell.length_b   1.000
_cell.length_c   1.000
_cell.angle_alpha   90.00
_cell.angle_beta   90.00
_cell.angle_gamma   90.00
#
_symmetry.space_group_name_H-M   'P 1'
#
loop_
_entity.id
_entity.type
_entity.pdbx_description
1 polymer ?
#
loop_
_entity_poly.entity_id
_entity_poly.type
_entity_poly.pdbx_seq_one_letter_code
_entity_poly.pdbx_strand_id
1 'polypeptide(L)'
;MTGWGDWTTWSTILKSRYLTIRRYVIKTYCFEPFGSAVRRSKNPSRYHQYQKLRSNSSPSLSPPLSPSINQQFLPDIMTFATIPFEILIEICDYLHPSDLYNLTMVCKRYRSLLWDKTSTTTQLIWKSSRKNFINNLNVDPPGKMCEQEFIWLMLLLNKCMFCNQTDKFELTMHWEFKMYCCFKCLNERTICKLTLLQKYNFPEELLACLPQLQKNPNPRDPPLYLIRDVENLFKQYNYEKDKKNWVKERQDQIIKLNIENEQYNTLHDQVRYDHTERLERLLRKLHDFYSNNRT
;
A
#
# COMPACT_ATOMS: atom_id res chain seq x y z
N MET A 1 10.31 18.41 -39.50
CA MET A 1 9.55 19.16 -38.48
C MET A 1 8.13 18.62 -38.48
N THR A 2 7.82 17.68 -37.59
CA THR A 2 6.44 17.24 -37.32
C THR A 2 6.24 17.37 -35.82
N GLY A 3 5.43 18.35 -35.44
CA GLY A 3 5.18 18.72 -34.05
C GLY A 3 4.44 17.60 -33.34
N TRP A 4 5.12 16.96 -32.39
CA TRP A 4 4.48 16.12 -31.39
C TRP A 4 3.58 17.03 -30.55
N GLY A 5 2.29 16.72 -30.48
CA GLY A 5 1.26 17.56 -29.90
C GLY A 5 1.58 18.06 -28.48
N ASP A 6 1.19 19.31 -28.23
CA ASP A 6 1.49 20.10 -27.05
C ASP A 6 1.15 19.36 -25.73
N TRP A 7 2.13 19.31 -24.82
CA TRP A 7 2.09 18.65 -23.50
C TRP A 7 0.92 19.15 -22.63
N THR A 8 0.51 20.40 -22.82
CA THR A 8 -0.62 21.01 -22.11
C THR A 8 -1.95 20.32 -22.43
N THR A 9 -2.16 19.92 -23.69
CA THR A 9 -3.37 19.22 -24.15
C THR A 9 -3.43 17.80 -23.57
N TRP A 10 -2.30 17.09 -23.57
CA TRP A 10 -2.17 15.75 -23.00
C TRP A 10 -2.35 15.70 -21.49
N SER A 11 -1.66 16.62 -20.80
CA SER A 11 -1.78 16.76 -19.35
C SER A 11 -3.21 17.09 -18.95
N THR A 12 -3.90 17.95 -19.70
CA THR A 12 -5.27 18.38 -19.39
C THR A 12 -6.30 17.29 -19.66
N ILE A 13 -6.13 16.48 -20.70
CA ILE A 13 -7.07 15.38 -21.03
C ILE A 13 -6.94 14.21 -20.04
N LEU A 14 -5.72 13.81 -19.67
CA LEU A 14 -5.50 12.77 -18.65
C LEU A 14 -5.83 13.30 -17.24
N LYS A 15 -5.51 14.57 -16.94
CA LYS A 15 -5.94 15.22 -15.68
C LYS A 15 -7.45 15.44 -15.60
N SER A 16 -8.17 15.64 -16.69
CA SER A 16 -9.64 15.81 -16.67
C SER A 16 -10.35 14.54 -16.15
N ARG A 17 -9.86 13.36 -16.54
CA ARG A 17 -10.28 12.10 -15.92
C ARG A 17 -9.82 11.99 -14.45
N TYR A 18 -8.59 12.41 -14.13
CA TYR A 18 -8.05 12.38 -12.76
C TYR A 18 -8.71 13.38 -11.78
N LEU A 19 -9.14 14.56 -12.22
CA LEU A 19 -9.73 15.62 -11.39
C LEU A 19 -11.20 15.33 -11.07
N THR A 20 -11.92 14.67 -11.99
CA THR A 20 -13.24 14.09 -11.70
C THR A 20 -13.13 13.03 -10.60
N ILE A 21 -12.03 12.27 -10.58
CA ILE A 21 -11.72 11.25 -9.56
C ILE A 21 -11.31 11.89 -8.22
N ARG A 22 -10.53 12.98 -8.23
CA ARG A 22 -10.07 13.63 -6.98
C ARG A 22 -11.19 14.30 -6.18
N ARG A 23 -12.29 14.72 -6.83
CA ARG A 23 -13.47 15.29 -6.14
C ARG A 23 -14.28 14.27 -5.33
N TYR A 24 -14.12 12.97 -5.58
CA TYR A 24 -14.80 11.91 -4.82
C TYR A 24 -13.93 11.24 -3.74
N VAL A 25 -12.62 11.52 -3.70
CA VAL A 25 -11.67 10.80 -2.82
C VAL A 25 -11.18 11.63 -1.61
N ILE A 26 -11.52 12.93 -1.51
CA ILE A 26 -11.15 13.74 -0.33
C ILE A 26 -12.29 13.72 0.69
N LYS A 27 -12.58 12.55 1.27
CA LYS A 27 -13.33 12.43 2.55
C LYS A 27 -13.30 11.00 3.12
N THR A 28 -12.16 10.32 3.06
CA THR A 28 -11.93 9.11 3.87
C THR A 28 -10.51 9.18 4.41
N TYR A 29 -10.37 8.90 5.70
CA TYR A 29 -9.09 8.89 6.42
C TYR A 29 -8.16 7.85 5.80
N CYS A 30 -7.35 8.25 4.81
CA CYS A 30 -6.27 7.44 4.28
C CYS A 30 -5.15 7.40 5.32
N PHE A 31 -5.11 6.31 6.10
CA PHE A 31 -3.86 5.83 6.66
C PHE A 31 -2.92 5.60 5.47
N GLU A 32 -1.93 6.48 5.28
CA GLU A 32 -0.81 6.23 4.37
C GLU A 32 0.11 5.21 5.07
N PRO A 33 0.15 3.93 4.66
CA PRO A 33 1.00 2.94 5.33
C PRO A 33 2.49 3.26 5.15
N PHE A 34 2.81 4.09 4.15
CA PHE A 34 4.16 4.33 3.64
C PHE A 34 4.62 5.78 3.71
N GLY A 35 3.80 6.69 4.27
CA GLY A 35 4.16 8.08 4.47
C GLY A 35 5.19 8.22 5.58
N SER A 36 6.36 8.79 5.26
CA SER A 36 7.36 9.18 6.25
C SER A 36 6.72 10.11 7.29
N ALA A 37 6.99 9.90 8.57
CA ALA A 37 6.58 10.78 9.66
C ALA A 37 7.34 12.12 9.58
N VAL A 38 7.06 12.94 8.55
CA VAL A 38 7.52 14.32 8.49
C VAL A 38 6.60 15.13 9.39
N ARG A 39 7.17 15.65 10.49
CA ARG A 39 6.48 16.52 11.46
C ARG A 39 5.87 17.70 10.72
N ARG A 40 4.54 17.73 10.59
CA ARG A 40 3.82 19.00 10.38
C ARG A 40 3.60 19.63 11.74
N SER A 41 4.48 20.57 12.09
CA SER A 41 4.18 21.62 13.06
C SER A 41 2.85 22.28 12.67
N LYS A 42 1.86 22.24 13.57
CA LYS A 42 0.65 23.06 13.48
C LYS A 42 0.45 23.76 14.82
N ASN A 43 0.29 25.07 14.70
CA ASN A 43 0.17 26.09 15.74
C ASN A 43 -0.60 25.68 17.02
N PRO A 44 -0.16 26.15 18.19
CA PRO A 44 -0.84 25.98 19.48
C PRO A 44 -1.90 27.08 19.65
N SER A 45 -3.13 26.84 19.20
CA SER A 45 -4.26 27.66 19.64
C SER A 45 -5.57 26.93 19.45
N ARG A 46 -5.88 26.00 20.36
CA ARG A 46 -7.24 25.43 20.54
C ARG A 46 -7.47 24.66 21.84
N TYR A 47 -6.67 24.91 22.88
CA TYR A 47 -6.82 24.25 24.19
C TYR A 47 -7.69 25.02 25.21
N HIS A 48 -8.31 26.14 24.82
CA HIS A 48 -9.22 26.88 25.69
C HIS A 48 -10.64 26.93 25.13
N GLN A 49 -11.33 25.77 25.09
CA GLN A 49 -12.78 25.79 24.98
C GLN A 49 -13.47 24.52 25.50
N TYR A 50 -13.01 24.00 26.65
CA TYR A 50 -13.76 23.01 27.43
C TYR A 50 -13.60 23.31 28.92
N GLN A 51 -14.13 24.45 29.37
CA GLN A 51 -14.23 24.74 30.81
C GLN A 51 -15.35 25.72 31.20
N LYS A 52 -16.35 25.93 30.35
CA LYS A 52 -17.54 26.73 30.72
C LYS A 52 -18.77 25.96 30.30
N LEU A 53 -19.29 25.13 31.21
CA LEU A 53 -20.70 24.72 31.33
C LEU A 53 -20.80 23.81 32.57
N ARG A 54 -20.96 24.40 33.76
CA ARG A 54 -21.70 23.84 34.92
C ARG A 54 -21.69 24.82 36.10
N SER A 55 -22.74 25.62 36.15
CA SER A 55 -23.36 26.29 37.30
C SER A 55 -24.86 25.98 37.10
N ASN A 56 -25.71 25.53 38.03
CA ASN A 56 -25.83 25.68 39.47
C ASN A 56 -26.66 24.50 40.06
N SER A 57 -26.41 24.14 41.32
CA SER A 57 -27.45 23.87 42.35
C SER A 57 -26.77 23.62 43.72
N SER A 58 -27.26 24.31 44.76
CA SER A 58 -26.81 24.32 46.16
C SER A 58 -27.84 23.59 47.05
N PRO A 59 -27.77 23.59 48.41
CA PRO A 59 -26.67 23.31 49.35
C PRO A 59 -27.07 22.23 50.40
N SER A 60 -26.13 21.63 51.15
CA SER A 60 -26.28 21.39 52.61
C SER A 60 -25.14 20.59 53.28
N LEU A 61 -24.70 21.13 54.42
CA LEU A 61 -24.27 20.51 55.69
C LEU A 61 -23.06 19.53 55.74
N SER A 62 -21.93 20.06 56.23
CA SER A 62 -20.85 19.37 56.99
C SER A 62 -21.29 19.10 58.44
N PRO A 63 -20.67 18.19 59.26
CA PRO A 63 -19.24 18.22 59.71
C PRO A 63 -18.65 16.81 60.06
N PRO A 64 -17.60 16.64 60.90
CA PRO A 64 -16.20 17.08 60.81
C PRO A 64 -15.17 15.90 60.76
N LEU A 65 -13.89 16.28 60.63
CA LEU A 65 -12.63 15.52 60.64
C LEU A 65 -12.44 14.43 61.71
N SER A 66 -11.71 13.34 61.37
CA SER A 66 -10.49 12.82 62.05
C SER A 66 -10.06 11.45 61.42
N PRO A 67 -8.93 10.80 61.81
CA PRO A 67 -7.65 10.92 61.12
C PRO A 67 -7.09 9.59 60.56
N SER A 68 -6.11 9.73 59.65
CA SER A 68 -4.98 8.81 59.38
C SER A 68 -5.22 7.29 59.48
N ILE A 69 -5.40 6.65 58.31
CA ILE A 69 -5.13 5.21 58.16
C ILE A 69 -4.19 5.02 56.97
N ASN A 70 -2.93 4.73 57.31
CA ASN A 70 -1.96 3.96 56.55
C ASN A 70 -1.80 4.29 55.05
N GLN A 71 -0.92 5.25 54.77
CA GLN A 71 -0.04 5.15 53.60
C GLN A 71 0.89 3.93 53.77
N GLN A 72 0.33 2.73 53.60
CA GLN A 72 1.12 1.53 53.39
C GLN A 72 1.28 1.35 51.89
N PHE A 73 2.45 1.76 51.41
CA PHE A 73 3.15 1.25 50.23
C PHE A 73 2.22 0.61 49.19
N LEU A 74 1.66 1.45 48.32
CA LEU A 74 1.44 0.99 46.95
C LEU A 74 2.84 0.61 46.43
N PRO A 75 3.13 -0.66 46.11
CA PRO A 75 4.34 -0.94 45.37
C PRO A 75 4.21 -0.11 44.10
N ASP A 76 5.26 0.65 43.78
CA ASP A 76 5.40 1.36 42.53
C ASP A 76 4.69 0.54 41.45
N ILE A 77 3.59 1.09 40.90
CA ILE A 77 3.04 0.63 39.64
C ILE A 77 4.27 0.53 38.77
N MET A 78 4.73 -0.72 38.52
CA MET A 78 5.99 -0.99 37.86
C MET A 78 6.06 0.00 36.74
N THR A 79 6.91 1.02 36.93
CA THR A 79 7.22 1.90 35.83
C THR A 79 7.63 0.90 34.78
N PHE A 80 6.92 0.85 33.65
CA PHE A 80 7.47 0.33 32.40
C PHE A 80 8.65 1.24 32.02
N ALA A 81 9.60 1.41 32.94
CA ALA A 81 10.99 1.75 32.81
C ALA A 81 11.57 0.61 31.98
N THR A 82 11.17 0.68 30.73
CA THR A 82 11.88 0.33 29.53
C THR A 82 12.53 -1.03 29.59
N ILE A 83 11.77 -2.07 29.21
CA ILE A 83 12.35 -3.27 28.62
C ILE A 83 13.50 -2.80 27.69
N PRO A 84 14.74 -3.27 27.91
CA PRO A 84 15.86 -2.89 27.08
C PRO A 84 15.56 -3.14 25.61
N PHE A 85 16.17 -2.34 24.74
CA PHE A 85 15.89 -2.41 23.31
C PHE A 85 16.23 -3.79 22.75
N GLU A 86 17.29 -4.40 23.26
CA GLU A 86 17.80 -5.72 22.94
C GLU A 86 16.77 -6.81 23.26
N ILE A 87 16.17 -6.73 24.46
CA ILE A 87 15.12 -7.68 24.87
C ILE A 87 13.86 -7.51 24.03
N LEU A 88 13.53 -6.27 23.63
CA LEU A 88 12.40 -6.06 22.71
C LEU A 88 12.66 -6.64 21.32
N ILE A 89 13.88 -6.54 20.80
CA ILE A 89 14.24 -7.17 19.51
C ILE A 89 14.09 -8.68 19.63
N GLU A 90 14.64 -9.28 20.69
CA GLU A 90 14.56 -10.72 20.93
C GLU A 90 13.10 -11.20 20.97
N ILE A 91 12.22 -10.49 21.71
CA ILE A 91 10.79 -10.79 21.74
C ILE A 91 10.19 -10.72 20.33
N CYS A 92 10.56 -9.71 19.54
CA CYS A 92 10.00 -9.50 18.20
C CYS A 92 10.38 -10.62 17.21
N ASP A 93 11.51 -11.29 17.39
CA ASP A 93 11.92 -12.41 16.54
C ASP A 93 11.01 -13.64 16.68
N TYR A 94 10.27 -13.72 17.79
CA TYR A 94 9.26 -14.77 18.06
C TYR A 94 7.83 -14.36 17.70
N LEU A 95 7.62 -13.21 17.06
CA LEU A 95 6.29 -12.74 16.71
C LEU A 95 5.94 -13.01 15.24
N HIS A 96 4.68 -13.38 15.00
CA HIS A 96 4.15 -13.45 13.64
C HIS A 96 4.13 -12.05 13.00
N PRO A 97 4.28 -11.91 11.66
CA PRO A 97 4.29 -10.58 11.05
C PRO A 97 3.03 -9.74 11.31
N SER A 98 1.87 -10.39 11.48
CA SER A 98 0.62 -9.74 11.89
C SER A 98 0.71 -9.11 13.29
N ASP A 99 1.39 -9.76 14.22
CA ASP A 99 1.56 -9.26 15.59
C ASP A 99 2.55 -8.10 15.62
N LEU A 100 3.64 -8.18 14.85
CA LEU A 100 4.55 -7.05 14.64
C LEU A 100 3.80 -5.83 14.08
N TYR A 101 2.94 -6.05 13.08
CA TYR A 101 2.11 -4.99 12.52
C TYR A 101 1.19 -4.37 13.58
N ASN A 102 0.49 -5.21 14.36
CA ASN A 102 -0.39 -4.76 15.42
C ASN A 102 0.36 -3.96 16.49
N LEU A 103 1.57 -4.38 16.89
CA LEU A 103 2.41 -3.64 17.83
C LEU A 103 2.76 -2.24 17.34
N THR A 104 2.96 -2.06 16.02
CA THR A 104 3.22 -0.72 15.44
C THR A 104 2.06 0.25 15.63
N MET A 105 0.85 -0.25 15.93
CA MET A 105 -0.36 0.53 16.14
C MET A 105 -0.61 0.85 17.63
N VAL A 106 0.07 0.16 18.55
CA VAL A 106 -0.15 0.30 20.00
C VAL A 106 0.41 1.61 20.53
N CYS A 107 1.68 1.93 20.25
CA CYS A 107 2.31 3.15 20.75
C CYS A 107 3.42 3.68 19.82
N LYS A 108 3.82 4.94 20.04
CA LYS A 108 4.84 5.62 19.22
C LYS A 108 6.21 4.93 19.27
N ARG A 109 6.58 4.33 20.42
CA ARG A 109 7.86 3.64 20.60
C ARG A 109 7.94 2.37 19.73
N TYR A 110 6.90 1.53 19.76
CA TYR A 110 6.83 0.36 18.88
C TYR A 110 6.74 0.77 17.42
N ARG A 111 5.99 1.83 17.11
CA ARG A 111 5.94 2.36 15.74
C ARG A 111 7.32 2.80 15.23
N SER A 112 8.10 3.54 16.02
CA SER A 112 9.43 3.97 15.60
C SER A 112 10.41 2.82 15.45
N LEU A 113 10.31 1.81 16.32
CA LEU A 113 11.16 0.62 16.27
C LEU A 113 10.82 -0.29 15.08
N LEU A 114 9.54 -0.61 14.90
CA LEU A 114 9.09 -1.64 13.97
C LEU A 114 8.76 -1.08 12.58
N TRP A 115 8.57 0.23 12.42
CA TRP A 115 8.17 0.83 11.13
C TRP A 115 9.21 1.77 10.51
N ASP A 116 10.47 1.60 10.88
CA ASP A 116 11.60 2.25 10.20
C ASP A 116 12.05 1.41 8.99
N LYS A 117 11.91 1.98 7.80
CA LYS A 117 12.27 1.33 6.53
C LYS A 117 13.78 1.32 6.26
N THR A 118 14.54 2.16 6.95
CA THR A 118 15.99 2.36 6.76
C THR A 118 16.82 1.66 7.80
N SER A 119 16.25 1.40 8.97
CA SER A 119 16.90 0.67 10.07
C SER A 119 17.18 -0.79 9.69
N THR A 120 18.46 -1.17 9.69
CA THR A 120 18.91 -2.56 9.47
C THR A 120 18.30 -3.52 10.48
N THR A 121 18.27 -3.14 11.75
CA THR A 121 17.67 -3.95 12.82
C THR A 121 16.19 -4.22 12.54
N THR A 122 15.46 -3.19 12.13
CA THR A 122 14.04 -3.34 11.79
C THR A 122 13.87 -4.28 10.60
N GLN A 123 14.67 -4.14 9.53
CA GLN A 123 14.62 -5.08 8.42
C GLN A 123 14.89 -6.52 8.84
N LEU A 124 15.85 -6.74 9.76
CA LEU A 124 16.17 -8.08 10.28
C LEU A 124 15.01 -8.69 11.07
N ILE A 125 14.35 -7.93 11.94
CA ILE A 125 13.16 -8.40 12.69
C ILE A 125 12.07 -8.89 11.74
N TRP A 126 11.71 -8.06 10.75
CA TRP A 126 10.65 -8.41 9.81
C TRP A 126 11.05 -9.59 8.92
N LYS A 127 12.31 -9.68 8.50
CA LYS A 127 12.86 -10.81 7.73
C LYS A 127 12.85 -12.11 8.54
N SER A 128 13.27 -12.06 9.80
CA SER A 128 13.28 -13.19 10.73
C SER A 128 11.87 -13.71 10.95
N SER A 129 10.95 -12.81 11.34
CA SER A 129 9.53 -13.10 11.50
C SER A 129 8.92 -13.73 10.23
N ARG A 130 9.20 -13.16 9.04
CA ARG A 130 8.73 -13.73 7.76
C ARG A 130 9.18 -15.17 7.56
N LYS A 131 10.48 -15.43 7.71
CA LYS A 131 11.08 -16.73 7.43
C LYS A 131 10.68 -17.79 8.46
N ASN A 132 10.49 -17.39 9.71
CA ASN A 132 10.12 -18.30 10.78
C ASN A 132 8.65 -18.73 10.72
N PHE A 133 7.75 -17.83 10.30
CA PHE A 133 6.30 -18.07 10.39
C PHE A 133 5.61 -18.31 9.04
N ILE A 134 6.21 -17.89 7.93
CA ILE A 134 5.57 -17.94 6.60
C ILE A 134 6.34 -18.90 5.70
N ASN A 135 6.07 -20.19 5.87
CA ASN A 135 6.79 -21.30 5.21
C ASN A 135 6.96 -21.13 3.69
N ASN A 136 5.95 -20.58 3.02
CA ASN A 136 5.93 -20.43 1.57
C ASN A 136 6.47 -19.06 1.11
N LEU A 137 7.08 -18.26 1.98
CA LEU A 137 7.57 -16.91 1.66
C LEU A 137 9.06 -16.76 1.99
N ASN A 138 9.89 -17.60 1.36
CA ASN A 138 11.35 -17.63 1.58
C ASN A 138 12.17 -16.79 0.59
N VAL A 139 11.52 -16.09 -0.33
CA VAL A 139 12.19 -15.16 -1.27
C VAL A 139 12.49 -13.82 -0.59
N ASP A 140 13.51 -13.12 -1.05
CA ASP A 140 13.75 -11.74 -0.60
C ASP A 140 12.75 -10.77 -1.24
N PRO A 141 12.53 -9.57 -0.67
CA PRO A 141 11.70 -8.54 -1.28
C PRO A 141 12.17 -8.13 -2.69
N PRO A 142 11.26 -7.74 -3.60
CA PRO A 142 11.63 -7.22 -4.91
C PRO A 142 12.45 -5.93 -4.83
N GLY A 143 13.27 -5.66 -5.85
CA GLY A 143 14.22 -4.55 -5.85
C GLY A 143 13.64 -3.21 -5.40
N LYS A 144 14.28 -2.60 -4.38
CA LYS A 144 13.91 -1.33 -3.69
C LYS A 144 12.73 -1.41 -2.70
N MET A 145 12.16 -2.57 -2.44
CA MET A 145 11.10 -2.77 -1.45
C MET A 145 11.69 -3.17 -0.10
N CYS A 146 11.19 -2.59 0.99
CA CYS A 146 11.57 -3.02 2.34
C CYS A 146 10.75 -4.24 2.81
N GLU A 147 11.21 -4.95 3.85
CA GLU A 147 10.53 -6.14 4.38
C GLU A 147 9.09 -5.82 4.83
N GLN A 148 8.86 -4.65 5.43
CA GLN A 148 7.51 -4.23 5.85
C GLN A 148 6.58 -4.02 4.67
N GLU A 149 7.04 -3.38 3.60
CA GLU A 149 6.27 -3.17 2.37
C GLU A 149 5.92 -4.51 1.71
N PHE A 150 6.91 -5.40 1.67
CA PHE A 150 6.76 -6.73 1.09
C PHE A 150 5.74 -7.56 1.85
N ILE A 151 5.89 -7.67 3.17
CA ILE A 151 4.93 -8.42 4.01
C ILE A 151 3.55 -7.77 3.98
N TRP A 152 3.47 -6.45 3.98
CA TRP A 152 2.18 -5.77 3.91
C TRP A 152 1.41 -6.15 2.64
N LEU A 153 2.08 -6.17 1.48
CA LEU A 153 1.47 -6.59 0.22
C LEU A 153 1.18 -8.10 0.19
N MET A 154 2.07 -8.94 0.72
CA MET A 154 1.93 -10.40 0.67
C MET A 154 0.85 -10.94 1.61
N LEU A 155 0.70 -10.35 2.80
CA LEU A 155 -0.03 -10.96 3.92
C LEU A 155 -1.06 -10.03 4.54
N LEU A 156 -0.65 -8.82 4.94
CA LEU A 156 -1.42 -8.02 5.90
C LEU A 156 -2.57 -7.25 5.23
N LEU A 157 -2.38 -6.85 3.98
CA LEU A 157 -3.35 -6.07 3.25
C LEU A 157 -4.58 -6.93 2.92
N ASN A 158 -5.75 -6.57 3.44
CA ASN A 158 -6.99 -7.35 3.30
C ASN A 158 -8.15 -6.57 2.66
N LYS A 159 -7.86 -5.39 2.13
CA LYS A 159 -8.84 -4.52 1.48
C LYS A 159 -8.22 -3.83 0.27
N CYS A 160 -9.06 -3.34 -0.63
CA CYS A 160 -8.60 -2.51 -1.74
C CYS A 160 -7.79 -1.32 -1.24
N MET A 161 -6.67 -1.02 -1.90
CA MET A 161 -5.85 0.17 -1.59
C MET A 161 -6.55 1.51 -1.87
N PHE A 162 -7.68 1.50 -2.61
CA PHE A 162 -8.33 2.71 -3.12
C PHE A 162 -9.78 2.86 -2.69
N CYS A 163 -10.42 1.80 -2.22
CA CYS A 163 -11.81 1.81 -1.76
C CYS A 163 -11.99 0.89 -0.56
N ASN A 164 -13.23 0.73 -0.08
CA ASN A 164 -13.53 -0.09 1.09
C ASN A 164 -13.88 -1.56 0.74
N GLN A 165 -13.61 -2.00 -0.49
CA GLN A 165 -13.85 -3.40 -0.88
C GLN A 165 -12.96 -4.34 -0.06
N THR A 166 -13.58 -5.32 0.59
CA THR A 166 -12.91 -6.34 1.41
C THR A 166 -13.17 -7.76 0.95
N ASP A 167 -14.08 -7.97 -0.02
CA ASP A 167 -14.32 -9.31 -0.57
C ASP A 167 -13.04 -9.81 -1.25
N LYS A 168 -12.49 -10.89 -0.71
CA LYS A 168 -11.27 -11.50 -1.23
C LYS A 168 -11.42 -11.90 -2.70
N PHE A 169 -12.59 -12.32 -3.18
CA PHE A 169 -12.75 -12.77 -4.57
C PHE A 169 -12.73 -11.60 -5.57
N GLU A 170 -13.15 -10.42 -5.13
CA GLU A 170 -13.11 -9.19 -5.92
C GLU A 170 -11.73 -8.52 -5.93
N LEU A 171 -10.84 -8.92 -5.01
CA LEU A 171 -9.53 -8.30 -4.84
C LEU A 171 -8.43 -9.12 -5.50
N THR A 172 -7.57 -8.45 -6.26
CA THR A 172 -6.42 -9.07 -6.92
C THR A 172 -5.17 -8.24 -6.67
N MET A 173 -4.05 -8.94 -6.47
CA MET A 173 -2.72 -8.32 -6.43
C MET A 173 -2.19 -8.21 -7.85
N HIS A 174 -1.82 -6.99 -8.24
CA HIS A 174 -1.20 -6.64 -9.52
C HIS A 174 0.24 -6.25 -9.23
N TRP A 175 1.16 -7.23 -9.29
CA TRP A 175 2.57 -7.05 -8.94
C TRP A 175 3.33 -6.11 -9.88
N GLU A 176 2.84 -5.95 -11.10
CA GLU A 176 3.36 -5.03 -12.11
C GLU A 176 3.20 -3.58 -11.66
N PHE A 177 2.15 -3.29 -10.89
CA PHE A 177 1.85 -1.96 -10.36
C PHE A 177 2.02 -1.88 -8.83
N LYS A 178 2.36 -2.99 -8.17
CA LYS A 178 2.37 -3.16 -6.71
C LYS A 178 1.05 -2.71 -6.08
N MET A 179 -0.08 -3.09 -6.68
CA MET A 179 -1.43 -2.67 -6.30
C MET A 179 -2.31 -3.86 -5.93
N TYR A 180 -2.89 -3.86 -4.73
CA TYR A 180 -3.97 -4.77 -4.36
C TYR A 180 -5.31 -4.04 -4.44
N CYS A 181 -6.12 -4.36 -5.45
CA CYS A 181 -7.36 -3.63 -5.69
C CYS A 181 -8.43 -4.47 -6.36
N CYS A 182 -9.66 -3.95 -6.36
CA CYS A 182 -10.75 -4.52 -7.13
C CYS A 182 -10.70 -4.07 -8.58
N PHE A 183 -11.40 -4.81 -9.44
CA PHE A 183 -11.46 -4.56 -10.88
C PHE A 183 -11.90 -3.13 -11.22
N LYS A 184 -12.89 -2.59 -10.50
CA LYS A 184 -13.33 -1.19 -10.67
C LYS A 184 -12.19 -0.21 -10.48
N CYS A 185 -11.46 -0.32 -9.36
CA CYS A 185 -10.38 0.61 -9.06
C CYS A 185 -9.18 0.43 -10.01
N LEU A 186 -8.94 -0.79 -10.49
CA LEU A 186 -7.95 -1.07 -11.53
C LEU A 186 -8.31 -0.32 -12.82
N ASN A 187 -9.53 -0.49 -13.34
CA ASN A 187 -9.99 0.12 -14.60
C ASN A 187 -9.95 1.65 -14.58
N GLU A 188 -10.21 2.26 -13.43
CA GLU A 188 -10.09 3.71 -13.26
C GLU A 188 -8.65 4.23 -13.39
N ARG A 189 -7.65 3.36 -13.23
CA ARG A 189 -6.21 3.70 -13.18
C ARG A 189 -5.44 3.15 -14.35
N THR A 190 -6.02 2.29 -15.16
CA THR A 190 -5.38 1.69 -16.32
C THR A 190 -5.95 2.22 -17.64
N ILE A 191 -5.17 2.04 -18.70
CA ILE A 191 -5.55 2.39 -20.07
C ILE A 191 -5.08 1.27 -21.00
N CYS A 192 -5.89 0.93 -22.00
CA CYS A 192 -5.56 -0.14 -22.94
C CYS A 192 -4.67 0.33 -24.10
N LYS A 193 -3.90 -0.60 -24.67
CA LYS A 193 -3.02 -0.38 -25.84
C LYS A 193 -3.74 0.36 -26.98
N LEU A 194 -4.94 -0.09 -27.34
CA LEU A 194 -5.69 0.50 -28.46
C LEU A 194 -6.03 1.97 -28.22
N THR A 195 -6.47 2.32 -27.00
CA THR A 195 -6.76 3.72 -26.66
C THR A 195 -5.49 4.57 -26.73
N LEU A 196 -4.36 4.06 -26.23
CA LEU A 196 -3.07 4.77 -26.30
C LEU A 196 -2.64 5.04 -27.76
N LEU A 197 -2.74 4.05 -28.63
CA LEU A 197 -2.31 4.20 -30.02
C LEU A 197 -3.28 5.07 -30.84
N GLN A 198 -4.59 4.82 -30.75
CA GLN A 198 -5.57 5.40 -31.66
C GLN A 198 -6.09 6.77 -31.21
N LYS A 199 -6.41 6.92 -29.92
CA LYS A 199 -6.97 8.17 -29.39
C LYS A 199 -5.89 9.17 -29.01
N TYR A 200 -4.76 8.64 -28.57
CA TYR A 200 -3.69 9.41 -28.01
C TYR A 200 -2.48 9.47 -28.96
N ASN A 201 -2.32 8.61 -29.97
CA ASN A 201 -1.12 8.63 -30.83
C ASN A 201 0.18 8.43 -30.02
N PHE A 202 0.12 7.59 -28.98
CA PHE A 202 1.29 7.25 -28.18
C PHE A 202 2.31 6.46 -29.02
N PRO A 203 3.63 6.75 -28.93
CA PRO A 203 4.64 6.03 -29.71
C PRO A 203 4.66 4.53 -29.37
N GLU A 204 4.54 3.67 -30.38
CA GLU A 204 4.51 2.22 -30.17
C GLU A 204 5.82 1.68 -29.56
N GLU A 205 6.97 2.26 -29.91
CA GLU A 205 8.29 1.89 -29.36
C GLU A 205 8.37 2.04 -27.83
N LEU A 206 7.58 2.96 -27.25
CA LEU A 206 7.56 3.23 -25.82
C LEU A 206 6.64 2.28 -25.04
N LEU A 207 5.77 1.52 -25.70
CA LEU A 207 4.92 0.55 -25.03
C LEU A 207 5.74 -0.56 -24.36
N ALA A 208 6.82 -0.99 -25.02
CA ALA A 208 7.76 -1.98 -24.47
C ALA A 208 8.58 -1.44 -23.28
N CYS A 209 8.55 -0.12 -23.03
CA CYS A 209 9.17 0.52 -21.88
C CYS A 209 8.23 0.63 -20.66
N LEU A 210 7.01 0.07 -20.75
CA LEU A 210 6.03 0.06 -19.67
C LEU A 210 5.79 -1.37 -19.14
N PRO A 211 5.58 -1.54 -17.83
CA PRO A 211 5.01 -2.77 -17.30
C PRO A 211 3.60 -2.97 -17.88
N GLN A 212 3.35 -4.15 -18.42
CA GLN A 212 2.02 -4.57 -18.88
C GLN A 212 1.37 -5.43 -17.80
N LEU A 213 0.07 -5.27 -17.59
CA LEU A 213 -0.70 -6.19 -16.76
C LEU A 213 -0.68 -7.61 -17.36
N GLN A 214 -0.10 -8.59 -16.64
CA GLN A 214 0.09 -9.96 -17.16
C GLN A 214 -1.19 -10.79 -17.09
N LYS A 215 -1.95 -10.68 -15.99
CA LYS A 215 -3.18 -11.47 -15.77
C LYS A 215 -4.41 -10.76 -16.36
N ASN A 216 -4.56 -10.81 -17.67
CA ASN A 216 -5.82 -10.39 -18.32
C ASN A 216 -6.84 -11.54 -18.24
N PRO A 217 -8.08 -11.33 -17.75
CA PRO A 217 -9.08 -12.39 -17.68
C PRO A 217 -9.39 -13.02 -19.04
N ASN A 218 -9.31 -12.23 -20.11
CA ASN A 218 -9.48 -12.69 -21.48
C ASN A 218 -8.19 -12.43 -22.28
N PRO A 219 -7.56 -13.46 -22.86
CA PRO A 219 -6.38 -13.29 -23.72
C PRO A 219 -6.59 -12.38 -24.93
N ARG A 220 -7.86 -12.18 -25.34
CA ARG A 220 -8.25 -11.28 -26.43
C ARG A 220 -8.27 -9.81 -26.01
N ASP A 221 -8.35 -9.53 -24.71
CA ASP A 221 -8.43 -8.17 -24.23
C ASP A 221 -7.08 -7.46 -24.44
N PRO A 222 -7.10 -6.20 -24.91
CA PRO A 222 -5.89 -5.46 -25.17
C PRO A 222 -5.06 -5.27 -23.89
N PRO A 223 -3.72 -5.27 -23.99
CA PRO A 223 -2.82 -4.96 -22.88
C PRO A 223 -3.22 -3.70 -22.12
N LEU A 224 -3.20 -3.76 -20.79
CA LEU A 224 -3.47 -2.63 -19.90
C LEU A 224 -2.17 -2.09 -19.29
N TYR A 225 -2.08 -0.77 -19.23
CA TYR A 225 -0.95 -0.02 -18.66
C TYR A 225 -1.44 0.94 -17.59
N LEU A 226 -0.63 1.17 -16.54
CA LEU A 226 -0.95 2.14 -15.52
C LEU A 226 -0.83 3.57 -16.07
N ILE A 227 -1.90 4.37 -15.96
CA ILE A 227 -1.94 5.74 -16.50
C ILE A 227 -0.78 6.59 -15.96
N ARG A 228 -0.50 6.49 -14.65
CA ARG A 228 0.60 7.22 -14.01
C ARG A 228 1.95 6.90 -14.64
N ASP A 229 2.19 5.65 -14.98
CA ASP A 229 3.48 5.21 -15.50
C ASP A 229 3.65 5.62 -16.96
N VAL A 230 2.56 5.60 -17.75
CA VAL A 230 2.53 6.18 -19.10
C VAL A 230 2.91 7.66 -19.06
N GLU A 231 2.29 8.44 -18.17
CA GLU A 231 2.59 9.87 -18.01
C GLU A 231 4.04 10.13 -17.62
N ASN A 232 4.57 9.34 -16.68
CA ASN A 232 5.94 9.50 -16.19
C ASN A 232 6.95 9.10 -17.25
N LEU A 233 6.71 8.00 -17.96
CA LEU A 233 7.57 7.54 -19.05
C LEU A 233 7.62 8.60 -20.17
N PHE A 234 6.46 9.11 -20.58
CA PHE A 234 6.41 10.10 -21.65
C PHE A 234 7.10 11.40 -21.26
N LYS A 235 6.96 11.84 -20.00
CA LYS A 235 7.73 12.98 -19.47
C LYS A 235 9.22 12.73 -19.55
N GLN A 236 9.70 11.58 -19.06
CA GLN A 236 11.13 11.23 -19.08
C GLN A 236 11.69 11.19 -20.51
N TYR A 237 10.98 10.51 -21.42
CA TYR A 237 11.38 10.41 -22.82
C TYR A 237 11.50 11.77 -23.53
N ASN A 238 10.65 12.74 -23.18
CA ASN A 238 10.70 14.07 -23.78
C ASN A 238 11.91 14.91 -23.31
N TYR A 239 12.45 14.66 -22.12
CA TYR A 239 13.65 15.32 -21.62
C TYR A 239 14.95 14.62 -22.05
N GLU A 240 14.85 13.37 -22.52
CA GLU A 240 16.01 12.57 -22.86
C GLU A 240 16.65 13.02 -24.18
N LYS A 241 17.98 13.12 -24.18
CA LYS A 241 18.76 13.52 -25.35
C LYS A 241 19.03 12.31 -26.25
N ASP A 242 19.46 11.21 -25.66
CA ASP A 242 19.74 9.96 -26.38
C ASP A 242 18.56 8.99 -26.26
N LYS A 243 17.52 9.29 -27.05
CA LYS A 243 16.27 8.54 -27.03
C LYS A 243 16.45 7.06 -27.38
N LYS A 244 17.37 6.72 -28.29
CA LYS A 244 17.53 5.34 -28.78
C LYS A 244 18.13 4.44 -27.71
N ASN A 245 19.25 4.86 -27.12
CA ASN A 245 19.89 4.06 -26.08
C ASN A 245 19.01 3.99 -24.82
N TRP A 246 18.39 5.10 -24.45
CA TRP A 246 17.47 5.13 -23.31
C TRP A 246 16.28 4.17 -23.47
N VAL A 247 15.65 4.13 -24.65
CA VAL A 247 14.54 3.20 -24.92
C VAL A 247 15.01 1.75 -24.76
N LYS A 248 16.17 1.41 -25.32
CA LYS A 248 16.71 0.05 -25.24
C LYS A 248 17.00 -0.38 -23.80
N GLU A 249 17.72 0.45 -23.04
CA GLU A 249 18.01 0.19 -21.62
C GLU A 249 16.72 0.03 -20.81
N ARG A 250 15.70 0.84 -21.12
CA ARG A 250 14.42 0.79 -20.43
C ARG A 250 13.65 -0.49 -20.75
N GLN A 251 13.65 -0.94 -22.00
CA GLN A 251 13.05 -2.21 -22.41
C GLN A 251 13.69 -3.39 -21.66
N ASP A 252 15.03 -3.42 -21.57
CA ASP A 252 15.76 -4.46 -20.83
C ASP A 252 15.39 -4.48 -19.33
N GLN A 253 15.19 -3.30 -18.73
CA GLN A 253 14.71 -3.18 -17.34
C GLN A 253 13.30 -3.75 -17.18
N ILE A 254 12.39 -3.48 -18.11
CA ILE A 254 11.02 -3.98 -18.06
C ILE A 254 10.96 -5.50 -18.23
N ILE A 255 11.80 -6.08 -19.10
CA ILE A 255 11.88 -7.54 -19.26
C ILE A 255 12.26 -8.20 -17.94
N LYS A 256 13.31 -7.69 -17.26
CA LYS A 256 13.74 -8.20 -15.95
C LYS A 256 12.62 -8.07 -14.89
N LEU A 257 11.96 -6.92 -14.87
CA LEU A 257 10.86 -6.64 -13.94
C LEU A 257 9.66 -7.56 -14.18
N ASN A 258 9.34 -7.91 -15.42
CA ASN A 258 8.22 -8.79 -15.76
C ASN A 258 8.47 -10.23 -15.27
N ILE A 259 9.69 -10.74 -15.44
CA ILE A 259 10.09 -12.07 -14.94
C ILE A 259 9.99 -12.08 -13.40
N GLU A 260 10.50 -11.05 -12.75
CA GLU A 260 10.44 -10.91 -11.29
C GLU A 260 8.98 -10.85 -10.80
N ASN A 261 8.12 -10.06 -11.44
CA ASN A 261 6.71 -9.93 -11.05
C ASN A 261 5.92 -11.23 -11.22
N GLU A 262 6.22 -12.04 -12.24
CA GLU A 262 5.56 -13.33 -12.47
C GLU A 262 5.83 -14.30 -11.31
N GLN A 263 7.07 -14.32 -10.81
CA GLN A 263 7.45 -15.09 -9.63
C GLN A 263 6.64 -14.67 -8.40
N TYR A 264 6.54 -13.36 -8.11
CA TYR A 264 5.76 -12.87 -6.97
C TYR A 264 4.25 -13.05 -7.14
N ASN A 265 3.74 -12.96 -8.37
CA ASN A 265 2.35 -13.25 -8.70
C ASN A 265 1.98 -14.68 -8.31
N THR A 266 2.86 -15.64 -8.61
CA THR A 266 2.66 -17.06 -8.26
C THR A 266 2.78 -17.27 -6.76
N LEU A 267 3.80 -16.66 -6.14
CA LEU A 267 4.05 -16.78 -4.72
C LEU A 267 2.92 -16.20 -3.86
N HIS A 268 2.41 -15.02 -4.24
CA HIS A 268 1.32 -14.36 -3.54
C HIS A 268 0.06 -15.22 -3.52
N ASP A 269 -0.28 -15.87 -4.65
CA ASP A 269 -1.44 -16.75 -4.70
C ASP A 269 -1.27 -17.99 -3.78
N GLN A 270 -0.05 -18.52 -3.64
CA GLN A 270 0.25 -19.64 -2.74
C GLN A 270 0.27 -19.26 -1.26
N VAL A 271 0.75 -18.05 -0.95
CA VAL A 271 0.87 -17.56 0.43
C VAL A 271 -0.49 -17.13 0.98
N ARG A 272 -1.32 -16.52 0.14
CA ARG A 272 -2.54 -15.84 0.58
C ARG A 272 -3.78 -16.71 0.61
N TYR A 273 -3.85 -17.70 -0.28
CA TYR A 273 -5.06 -18.50 -0.49
C TYR A 273 -4.77 -19.97 -0.23
N ASP A 274 -5.68 -20.62 0.50
CA ASP A 274 -5.60 -22.06 0.67
C ASP A 274 -5.91 -22.81 -0.64
N HIS A 275 -5.85 -24.14 -0.61
CA HIS A 275 -6.14 -24.94 -1.80
C HIS A 275 -7.57 -24.73 -2.34
N THR A 276 -8.55 -24.67 -1.45
CA THR A 276 -9.98 -24.54 -1.79
C THR A 276 -10.26 -23.16 -2.37
N GLU A 277 -9.78 -22.09 -1.73
CA GLU A 277 -9.90 -20.71 -2.21
C GLU A 277 -9.27 -20.54 -3.60
N ARG A 278 -8.13 -21.19 -3.86
CA ARG A 278 -7.48 -21.17 -5.20
C ARG A 278 -8.34 -21.87 -6.25
N LEU A 279 -8.93 -23.03 -5.94
CA LEU A 279 -9.82 -23.73 -6.86
C LEU A 279 -11.08 -22.90 -7.16
N GLU A 280 -11.71 -22.32 -6.15
CA GLU A 280 -12.89 -21.48 -6.33
C GLU A 280 -12.60 -20.26 -7.22
N ARG A 281 -11.43 -19.63 -7.04
CA ARG A 281 -10.97 -18.54 -7.91
C ARG A 281 -10.80 -18.97 -9.35
N LEU A 282 -10.26 -20.16 -9.60
CA LEU A 282 -10.14 -20.70 -10.95
C LEU A 282 -11.51 -20.99 -11.57
N LEU A 283 -12.43 -21.61 -10.81
CA LEU A 283 -13.78 -21.91 -11.27
C LEU A 283 -14.56 -20.63 -11.62
N ARG A 284 -14.46 -19.58 -10.81
CA ARG A 284 -15.08 -18.27 -11.10
C ARG A 284 -14.53 -17.65 -12.38
N LYS A 285 -13.21 -17.64 -12.55
CA LYS A 285 -12.58 -17.13 -13.78
C LYS A 285 -13.03 -17.90 -15.02
N LEU A 286 -13.13 -19.21 -14.93
CA LEU A 286 -13.64 -20.05 -16.03
C LEU A 286 -15.09 -19.73 -16.32
N HIS A 287 -15.94 -19.64 -15.29
CA HIS A 287 -17.33 -19.25 -15.44
C HIS A 287 -17.47 -17.89 -16.16
N ASP A 288 -16.79 -16.86 -15.68
CA ASP A 288 -16.83 -15.52 -16.26
C ASP A 288 -16.33 -15.50 -17.71
N PHE A 289 -15.28 -16.26 -18.02
CA PHE A 289 -14.79 -16.42 -19.38
C PHE A 289 -15.86 -17.01 -20.30
N TYR A 290 -16.56 -18.07 -19.88
CA TYR A 290 -17.62 -18.67 -20.72
C TYR A 290 -18.90 -17.82 -20.78
N SER A 291 -19.25 -17.12 -19.71
CA SER A 291 -20.40 -16.19 -19.71
C SER A 291 -20.19 -15.03 -20.67
N ASN A 292 -18.98 -14.46 -20.73
CA ASN A 292 -18.67 -13.31 -21.59
C ASN A 292 -18.42 -13.69 -23.06
N ASN A 293 -18.24 -14.99 -23.38
CA ASN A 293 -18.05 -15.47 -24.75
C ASN A 293 -19.37 -15.95 -25.43
N ARG A 294 -20.51 -15.92 -24.74
CA ARG A 294 -21.83 -16.30 -25.27
C ARG A 294 -22.62 -15.14 -25.90
N THR A 295 -22.05 -13.94 -25.93
CA THR A 295 -22.60 -12.73 -26.56
C THR A 295 -21.75 -12.32 -27.74
#